data_AF-X1JP72-F1
#
_entry.id   AF-X1JP72-F1
#
_cell.length_a   1.000
_cell.length_b   1.000
_cell.length_c   1.000
_cell.angle_alpha   90.00
_cell.angle_beta   90.00
_cell.angle_gamma   90.00
#
_symmetry.space_group_name_H-M   'P 1'
#
loop_
_entity.id
_entity.type
_entity.pdbx_description
1 polymer ?
#
loop_
_entity_poly.entity_id
_entity_poly.type
_entity_poly.pdbx_seq_one_letter_code
_entity_poly.pdbx_strand_id
1 'polypeptide(L)' 'MALKEYYVRDLVINDEYGIIDSKATIQDAAKKMKELGVPDLVVIKGEKQKIIGVIADFDIIQNVVAEG' A
#
# COMPACT_ATOMS: atom_id res chain seq x y z
N MET A 1 -26.94 -20.15 -20.66
CA MET A 1 -26.07 -18.98 -20.87
C MET A 1 -24.77 -19.26 -20.12
N ALA A 2 -23.63 -19.24 -20.78
CA ALA A 2 -22.35 -19.29 -20.07
C ALA A 2 -22.18 -17.99 -19.28
N LEU A 3 -21.77 -18.09 -18.02
CA LEU A 3 -21.39 -16.93 -17.22
C LEU A 3 -20.18 -16.26 -17.89
N LYS A 4 -20.26 -14.95 -18.09
CA LYS A 4 -19.15 -14.17 -18.64
C LYS A 4 -18.07 -14.06 -17.56
N GLU A 5 -16.87 -14.53 -17.86
CA GLU A 5 -15.71 -14.33 -16.99
C GLU A 5 -15.20 -12.89 -17.13
N TYR A 6 -14.83 -12.29 -16.00
CA TYR A 6 -14.18 -10.98 -15.93
C TYR A 6 -12.79 -11.16 -15.34
N TYR A 7 -11.78 -10.54 -15.96
CA TYR A 7 -10.41 -10.56 -15.51
C TYR A 7 -10.08 -9.26 -14.77
N VAL A 8 -9.10 -9.28 -13.87
CA VAL A 8 -8.64 -8.08 -13.16
C VAL A 8 -8.20 -6.98 -14.12
N ARG A 9 -7.59 -7.34 -15.25
CA ARG A 9 -7.19 -6.41 -16.33
C ARG A 9 -8.37 -5.67 -16.98
N ASP A 10 -9.60 -6.15 -16.78
CA ASP A 10 -10.81 -5.53 -17.32
C ASP A 10 -11.29 -4.39 -16.42
N LEU A 11 -10.70 -4.22 -15.22
CA LEU A 11 -10.96 -3.09 -14.33
C LEU A 11 -10.09 -1.89 -14.70
N VAL A 12 -10.72 -0.73 -14.82
CA VAL A 12 -10.01 0.55 -14.93
C VAL A 12 -9.61 0.98 -13.53
N ILE A 13 -8.32 0.93 -13.23
CA ILE A 13 -7.75 1.38 -11.95
C ILE A 13 -7.30 2.83 -12.14
N ASN A 14 -8.06 3.77 -11.59
CA ASN A 14 -7.75 5.20 -11.65
C ASN A 14 -7.11 5.74 -10.37
N ASP A 15 -6.94 4.89 -9.36
CA ASP A 15 -6.30 5.28 -8.10
C ASP A 15 -4.78 5.34 -8.29
N GLU A 16 -4.19 6.48 -7.90
CA GLU A 16 -2.76 6.58 -7.71
C GLU A 16 -2.38 5.85 -6.43
N TYR A 17 -1.48 4.87 -6.54
CA TYR A 17 -0.96 4.19 -5.36
C TYR A 17 0.19 5.01 -4.75
N GLY A 18 0.12 5.24 -3.44
CA GLY A 18 1.24 5.81 -2.71
C GLY A 18 2.38 4.80 -2.59
N ILE A 19 3.61 5.23 -2.81
CA ILE A 19 4.82 4.42 -2.60
C ILE A 19 5.60 4.88 -1.38
N ILE A 20 6.29 3.98 -0.68
CA ILE A 20 7.22 4.37 0.38
C ILE A 20 8.47 3.48 0.40
N ASP A 21 9.62 4.08 0.69
CA ASP A 21 10.87 3.32 0.84
C ASP A 21 10.86 2.54 2.15
N SER A 22 11.32 1.30 2.10
CA SER A 22 11.48 0.40 3.25
C SER A 22 12.33 0.94 4.41
N LYS A 23 13.09 2.02 4.21
CA LYS A 23 13.88 2.72 5.24
C LYS A 23 13.14 3.89 5.91
N ALA A 24 11.95 4.26 5.41
CA ALA A 24 11.13 5.31 6.02
C ALA A 24 10.57 4.84 7.36
N THR A 25 10.25 5.80 8.25
CA THR A 25 9.63 5.47 9.53
C THR A 25 8.15 5.16 9.37
N ILE A 26 7.56 4.48 10.35
CA ILE A 26 6.12 4.24 10.40
C ILE A 26 5.34 5.57 10.45
N GLN A 27 5.91 6.58 11.11
CA GLN A 27 5.33 7.94 11.14
C GLN A 27 5.33 8.58 9.75
N ASP A 28 6.37 8.37 8.94
CA ASP A 28 6.41 8.87 7.56
C ASP A 28 5.35 8.16 6.69
N ALA A 29 5.18 6.85 6.87
CA ALA A 29 4.12 6.09 6.21
C ALA A 29 2.74 6.64 6.56
N ALA A 30 2.44 6.83 7.86
CA ALA A 30 1.16 7.34 8.31
C ALA A 30 0.88 8.77 7.81
N LYS A 31 1.90 9.66 7.79
CA LYS A 31 1.77 11.00 7.21
C LYS A 31 1.45 10.93 5.72
N LYS A 32 2.16 10.09 4.97
CA LYS A 32 1.95 9.95 3.53
C LYS A 32 0.58 9.36 3.19
N MET A 33 0.10 8.37 3.94
CA MET A 33 -1.27 7.85 3.85
C MET A 33 -2.29 8.96 4.05
N LYS A 34 -2.12 9.79 5.09
CA LYS A 34 -3.00 10.94 5.38
C LYS A 34 -2.99 11.99 4.26
N GLU A 35 -1.82 12.33 3.73
CA GLU A 35 -1.67 13.34 2.67
C GLU A 35 -2.32 12.89 1.35
N LEU A 36 -2.15 11.61 1.00
CA LEU A 36 -2.72 11.04 -0.22
C LEU A 36 -4.19 10.62 -0.06
N GLY A 37 -4.69 10.51 1.18
CA GLY A 37 -6.05 10.04 1.46
C GLY A 37 -6.24 8.55 1.16
N VAL A 38 -5.17 7.75 1.27
CA VAL A 38 -5.19 6.30 0.99
C VAL A 38 -4.89 5.50 2.26
N PRO A 39 -5.47 4.30 2.43
CA PRO A 39 -5.26 3.48 3.63
C PRO A 39 -3.96 2.67 3.60
N ASP A 40 -3.32 2.57 2.44
CA ASP A 40 -2.19 1.68 2.20
C ASP A 40 -1.12 2.29 1.28
N LEU A 41 0.11 1.81 1.42
CA LEU A 41 1.25 2.23 0.61
C LEU A 41 2.01 1.01 0.09
N VAL A 42 2.42 1.06 -1.17
CA VAL A 42 3.33 0.08 -1.78
C VAL A 42 4.75 0.31 -1.26
N VAL A 43 5.34 -0.72 -0.66
CA VAL A 43 6.69 -0.65 -0.10
C VAL A 43 7.72 -1.04 -1.16
N ILE A 44 8.67 -0.14 -1.42
CA ILE A 44 9.80 -0.37 -2.33
C ILE A 44 11.12 -0.48 -1.58
N LYS A 45 12.07 -1.23 -2.13
CA LYS A 45 13.39 -1.43 -1.55
C LYS A 45 14.50 -1.29 -2.59
N GLY A 46 15.50 -0.46 -2.24
CA GLY A 46 16.74 -0.31 -2.98
C GLY A 46 16.60 0.51 -4.26
N GLU A 47 17.73 0.73 -4.93
CA GLU A 47 17.84 1.63 -6.08
C GLU A 47 17.00 1.20 -7.29
N LYS A 48 16.70 -0.10 -7.41
CA LYS A 48 15.85 -0.66 -8.47
C LYS A 48 14.36 -0.58 -8.18
N GLN A 49 13.95 0.09 -7.09
CA GLN A 49 12.54 0.22 -6.66
C GLN A 49 11.81 -1.13 -6.64
N LYS A 50 12.47 -2.18 -6.12
CA LYS A 50 11.85 -3.50 -6.04
C LYS A 50 10.67 -3.42 -5.08
N ILE A 51 9.47 -3.76 -5.56
CA ILE A 51 8.27 -3.89 -4.72
C ILE A 51 8.49 -5.09 -3.78
N ILE A 52 8.35 -4.86 -2.47
CA ILE A 52 8.52 -5.90 -1.45
C ILE A 52 7.22 -6.20 -0.68
N GLY A 53 6.18 -5.40 -0.87
CA GLY A 53 4.88 -5.61 -0.24
C GLY A 53 4.04 -4.34 -0.21
N VAL A 54 3.02 -4.37 0.63
CA VAL A 54 2.14 -3.24 0.96
C VAL A 54 2.11 -3.13 2.49
N ILE A 55 2.03 -1.90 3.00
CA ILE A 55 1.71 -1.61 4.40
C ILE A 55 0.37 -0.89 4.44
N ALA A 56 -0.56 -1.37 5.26
CA ALA A 56 -1.83 -0.72 5.53
C ALA A 56 -1.88 -0.12 6.94
N ASP A 57 -2.81 0.80 7.17
CA ASP A 57 -3.14 1.34 8.49
C ASP A 57 -3.39 0.24 9.54
N PHE A 58 -4.06 -0.84 9.16
CA PHE A 58 -4.31 -2.01 10.02
C PHE A 58 -3.01 -2.67 10.48
N ASP A 59 -2.00 -2.80 9.62
CA ASP A 59 -0.71 -3.40 9.98
C ASP A 59 0.03 -2.56 11.01
N ILE A 60 -0.06 -1.22 10.89
CA ILE A 60 0.52 -0.28 11.86
C ILE A 60 -0.18 -0.43 13.21
N ILE A 61 -1.50 -0.54 13.22
CA ILE A 61 -2.27 -0.69 14.46
C ILE A 61 -1.91 -2.01 15.13
N GLN A 62 -1.96 -3.13 14.41
CA GLN A 62 -1.78 -4.46 15.00
C GLN A 62 -0.34 -4.75 15.41
N ASN A 63 0.65 -4.36 14.60
CA ASN A 63 2.04 -4.81 14.78
C ASN A 63 3.00 -3.73 15.28
N VAL A 64 2.51 -2.50 15.50
CA VAL A 64 3.35 -1.42 16.04
C VAL A 64 2.67 -0.79 17.24
N VAL A 65 1.45 -0.29 17.08
CA VAL A 65 0.76 0.44 18.16
C VAL A 65 0.28 -0.50 19.26
N ALA A 66 -0.29 -1.65 18.89
CA ALA A 66 -0.82 -2.60 19.86
C ALA A 66 0.28 -3.37 20.64
N GLU A 67 1.53 -3.38 20.14
CA GLU A 67 2.65 -4.05 20.82
C GLU A 67 3.19 -3.27 22.03
N GLY A 68 3.00 -1.94 22.09
CA GLY A 68 3.33 -1.09 23.25
C GLY A 68 4.78 -0.63 23.32
#